data_AF-A0AAU8ERA7-F1
#
_entry.id   AF-A0AAU8ERA7-F1
#
_cell.length_a   1.000
_cell.length_b   1.000
_cell.length_c   1.000
_cell.angle_alpha   90.00
_cell.angle_beta   90.00
_cell.angle_gamma   90.00
#
_symmetry.space_group_name_H-M   'P 1'
#
loop_
_entity.id
_entity.type
_entity.pdbx_description
1 polymer ?
#
loop_
_entity_poly.entity_id
_entity_poly.type
_entity_poly.pdbx_seq_one_letter_code
_entity_poly.pdbx_strand_id
1 'polypeptide(L)'
;MDSERELAFIAVHRDSYPRVYRYVRRRVESPELAEELAADVFRVVWQKWHDQPHADIAWLLTVARNLIGNAYRSRDRFVALQAKLRASAELRSGAESRTC
;
A
#
# COMPACT_ATOMS: atom_id res chain seq x y z
N MET A 1 -16.19 18.71 19.93
CA MET A 1 -16.16 19.14 18.51
C MET A 1 -15.41 18.15 17.61
N ASP A 2 -14.42 17.39 18.10
CA ASP A 2 -13.83 16.27 17.32
C ASP A 2 -14.80 15.11 17.09
N SER A 3 -15.75 14.87 18.01
CA SER A 3 -16.67 13.74 17.97
C SER A 3 -17.63 13.75 16.77
N GLU A 4 -18.12 14.90 16.31
CA GLU A 4 -19.00 14.96 15.14
C GLU A 4 -18.26 14.66 13.83
N ARG A 5 -17.01 15.13 13.72
CA ARG A 5 -16.13 14.84 12.59
C ARG A 5 -15.76 13.36 12.53
N GLU A 6 -15.45 12.79 13.69
CA GLU A 6 -15.17 11.36 13.83
C GLU A 6 -16.39 10.52 13.44
N LEU A 7 -17.59 10.87 13.91
CA LEU A 7 -18.82 10.18 13.55
C LEU A 7 -19.15 10.28 12.06
N ALA A 8 -18.97 11.46 11.44
CA ALA A 8 -19.15 11.65 10.01
C ALA A 8 -18.18 10.80 9.18
N PHE A 9 -16.92 10.72 9.60
CA PHE A 9 -15.93 9.87 8.96
C PHE A 9 -16.24 8.38 9.14
N ILE A 10 -16.66 7.94 10.33
CA ILE A 10 -17.04 6.55 10.58
C ILE A 10 -18.20 6.13 9.67
N ALA A 11 -19.19 7.00 9.45
CA ALA A 11 -20.30 6.74 8.53
C ALA A 11 -19.79 6.54 7.09
N VAL A 12 -18.97 7.48 6.60
CA VAL A 12 -18.40 7.41 5.24
C VAL A 12 -17.47 6.21 5.07
N HIS A 13 -16.67 5.91 6.10
CA HIS A 13 -15.82 4.73 6.16
C HIS A 13 -16.66 3.47 6.01
N ARG A 14 -17.71 3.30 6.82
CA ARG A 14 -18.57 2.12 6.79
C ARG A 14 -19.19 1.89 5.42
N ASP A 15 -19.63 2.95 4.75
CA ASP A 15 -20.28 2.86 3.44
C ASP A 15 -19.28 2.61 2.30
N SER A 16 -18.08 3.19 2.39
CA SER A 16 -17.08 3.16 1.32
C SER A 16 -16.09 2.00 1.44
N TYR A 17 -15.85 1.49 2.66
CA TYR A 17 -14.84 0.46 2.94
C TYR A 17 -15.04 -0.81 2.11
N PRO A 18 -16.25 -1.40 1.99
CA PRO A 18 -16.44 -2.60 1.18
C PRO A 18 -16.08 -2.39 -0.30
N ARG A 19 -16.31 -1.19 -0.84
CA ARG A 19 -16.01 -0.84 -2.24
C ARG A 19 -14.51 -0.70 -2.45
N VAL A 20 -13.82 -0.02 -1.54
CA VAL A 20 -12.35 0.16 -1.56
C VAL A 20 -11.67 -1.19 -1.38
N TYR A 21 -12.06 -1.96 -0.37
CA TYR A 21 -11.51 -3.30 -0.11
C TYR A 21 -11.67 -4.22 -1.33
N ARG A 22 -12.87 -4.29 -1.92
CA ARG A 22 -13.11 -5.09 -3.13
C ARG A 22 -12.28 -4.62 -4.33
N TYR A 23 -12.05 -3.31 -4.46
CA TYR A 23 -11.21 -2.75 -5.52
C TYR A 23 -9.74 -3.15 -5.34
N VAL A 24 -9.23 -3.13 -4.10
CA VAL A 24 -7.85 -3.51 -3.74
C VAL A 24 -7.67 -5.02 -3.88
N ARG A 25 -8.59 -5.84 -3.34
CA ARG A 25 -8.54 -7.31 -3.44
C ARG A 25 -8.50 -7.83 -4.87
N ARG A 26 -9.12 -7.12 -5.81
CA ARG A 26 -9.05 -7.47 -7.24
C ARG A 26 -7.68 -7.20 -7.88
N ARG A 27 -6.83 -6.42 -7.22
CA ARG A 27 -5.52 -5.97 -7.73
C ARG A 27 -4.35 -6.55 -6.97
N VAL A 28 -4.59 -7.15 -5.81
CA VAL A 28 -3.55 -7.67 -4.93
C VAL A 28 -3.92 -9.10 -4.55
N GLU A 29 -2.96 -10.01 -4.74
CA GLU A 29 -3.17 -11.45 -4.52
C GLU A 29 -3.33 -11.78 -3.02
N SER A 30 -2.47 -11.21 -2.17
CA SER A 30 -2.51 -11.41 -0.72
C SER A 30 -3.72 -10.69 -0.09
N PRO A 31 -4.56 -11.41 0.68
CA PRO A 31 -5.64 -10.79 1.45
C PRO A 31 -5.10 -9.85 2.53
N GLU A 32 -3.99 -10.20 3.17
CA GLU A 32 -3.35 -9.40 4.22
C GLU A 32 -2.91 -8.04 3.67
N LEU A 33 -2.21 -8.04 2.54
CA LEU A 33 -1.77 -6.80 1.89
C LEU A 33 -2.97 -5.95 1.42
N ALA A 34 -4.08 -6.57 1.07
CA ALA A 34 -5.28 -5.84 0.70
C ALA A 34 -5.96 -5.16 1.90
N GLU A 35 -5.96 -5.78 3.07
CA GLU A 35 -6.45 -5.18 4.31
C GLU A 35 -5.56 -4.01 4.75
N GLU A 36 -4.23 -4.19 4.71
CA GLU A 36 -3.28 -3.12 5.01
C GLU A 36 -3.47 -1.92 4.08
N LEU A 37 -3.53 -2.16 2.76
CA LEU A 37 -3.73 -1.10 1.79
C LEU A 37 -5.09 -0.41 1.94
N ALA A 38 -6.15 -1.15 2.29
CA ALA A 38 -7.44 -0.55 2.57
C ALA A 38 -7.37 0.37 3.80
N ALA A 39 -6.72 -0.06 4.88
CA ALA A 39 -6.50 0.76 6.07
C ALA A 39 -5.68 2.02 5.75
N ASP A 40 -4.62 1.89 4.95
CA ASP A 40 -3.79 3.01 4.53
C ASP A 40 -4.54 4.05 3.69
N VAL A 41 -5.46 3.61 2.82
CA VAL A 41 -6.35 4.53 2.09
C VAL A 41 -7.13 5.39 3.07
N PHE A 42 -7.80 4.78 4.05
CA PHE A 42 -8.60 5.52 5.02
C PHE A 42 -7.76 6.38 5.96
N ARG A 43 -6.53 5.98 6.27
CA ARG A 43 -5.55 6.82 7.00
C ARG A 43 -5.23 8.11 6.23
N VAL A 44 -4.94 8.01 4.94
CA VAL A 44 -4.67 9.17 4.07
C VAL A 44 -5.90 10.06 3.94
N VAL A 45 -7.08 9.44 3.84
CA VAL A 45 -8.36 10.16 3.78
C VAL A 45 -8.60 10.95 5.04
N TRP A 46 -8.41 10.34 6.22
CA TRP A 46 -8.57 11.03 7.51
C TRP A 46 -7.64 12.24 7.66
N GLN A 47 -6.39 12.12 7.20
CA GLN A 47 -5.43 13.24 7.22
C GLN A 47 -5.88 14.41 6.35
N LYS A 48 -6.45 14.12 5.18
CA LYS A 48 -6.89 15.15 4.22
C LYS A 48 -8.33 15.63 4.44
N TRP A 49 -9.10 14.94 5.28
CA TRP A 49 -10.47 15.30 5.64
C TRP A 49 -10.56 16.69 6.29
N HIS A 50 -9.48 17.15 6.93
CA HIS A 50 -9.40 18.50 7.47
C HIS A 50 -9.47 19.58 6.36
N ASP A 51 -8.92 19.29 5.19
CA ASP A 51 -8.84 20.23 4.07
C ASP A 51 -10.03 20.07 3.09
N GLN A 52 -10.69 18.91 3.08
CA GLN A 52 -11.83 18.62 2.19
C GLN A 52 -12.79 17.57 2.80
N PRO A 53 -13.96 17.99 3.32
CA PRO A 53 -14.93 17.09 3.97
C PRO A 53 -15.81 16.27 3.01
N HIS A 54 -15.65 16.41 1.69
CA HIS A 54 -16.36 15.64 0.68
C HIS A 54 -15.38 14.79 -0.15
N ALA A 55 -14.90 13.71 0.46
CA ALA A 55 -14.09 12.71 -0.24
C ALA A 55 -14.98 11.94 -1.24
N ASP A 56 -14.95 12.33 -2.51
CA ASP A 56 -15.61 11.59 -3.59
C ASP A 56 -15.00 10.17 -3.71
N ILE A 57 -15.84 9.18 -4.05
CA ILE A 57 -15.42 7.79 -4.27
C ILE A 57 -14.31 7.71 -5.34
N ALA A 58 -14.34 8.59 -6.34
CA ALA A 58 -13.32 8.67 -7.37
C ALA A 58 -11.93 9.01 -6.78
N TRP A 59 -11.91 9.90 -5.79
CA TRP A 59 -10.69 10.27 -5.09
C TRP A 59 -10.18 9.14 -4.19
N LEU A 60 -11.08 8.45 -3.47
CA LEU A 60 -10.75 7.26 -2.68
C LEU A 60 -10.08 6.17 -3.53
N LEU A 61 -10.63 5.90 -4.70
CA LEU A 61 -10.07 4.91 -5.63
C LEU A 61 -8.73 5.36 -6.24
N THR A 62 -8.53 6.66 -6.40
CA THR A 62 -7.25 7.25 -6.86
C THR A 62 -6.17 7.05 -5.81
N VAL A 63 -6.46 7.31 -4.53
CA VAL A 63 -5.55 7.04 -3.41
C VAL A 63 -5.21 5.55 -3.36
N ALA A 64 -6.22 4.68 -3.45
CA ALA A 64 -6.03 3.23 -3.47
C ALA A 64 -5.12 2.78 -4.63
N ARG A 65 -5.33 3.31 -5.84
CA ARG A 65 -4.48 3.01 -7.01
C ARG A 65 -3.02 3.41 -6.77
N ASN A 66 -2.79 4.60 -6.20
CA ASN A 66 -1.44 5.09 -5.93
C ASN A 66 -0.72 4.24 -4.87
N LEU A 67 -1.42 3.84 -3.81
CA LEU A 67 -0.87 2.99 -2.76
C LEU A 67 -0.54 1.59 -3.28
N ILE A 68 -1.43 0.98 -4.07
CA ILE A 68 -1.17 -0.31 -4.75
C ILE A 68 0.10 -0.19 -5.61
N GLY A 69 0.19 0.83 -6.47
CA GLY A 69 1.36 1.05 -7.32
C GLY A 69 2.65 1.28 -6.53
N ASN A 70 2.56 1.93 -5.37
CA ASN A 70 3.70 2.10 -4.47
C ASN A 70 4.12 0.77 -3.80
N ALA A 71 3.15 -0.05 -3.38
CA ALA A 71 3.41 -1.35 -2.78
C ALA A 71 4.12 -2.29 -3.78
N TYR A 72 3.66 -2.35 -5.04
CA TYR A 72 4.36 -3.09 -6.10
C TYR A 72 5.77 -2.58 -6.33
N ARG A 73 5.95 -1.26 -6.52
CA ARG A 73 7.29 -0.66 -6.70
C ARG A 73 8.22 -0.90 -5.51
N SER A 74 7.69 -0.94 -4.29
CA SER A 74 8.48 -1.26 -3.10
C SER A 74 8.95 -2.71 -3.10
N ARG A 75 8.05 -3.66 -3.42
CA ARG A 75 8.39 -5.08 -3.57
C ARG A 75 9.42 -5.30 -4.67
N ASP A 76 9.26 -4.68 -5.83
CA ASP A 76 10.20 -4.81 -6.95
C ASP A 76 11.59 -4.30 -6.57
N ARG A 77 11.68 -3.16 -5.88
CA ARG A 77 12.97 -2.64 -5.37
C ARG A 77 13.61 -3.58 -4.36
N PHE A 78 12.82 -4.18 -3.47
CA PHE A 78 13.31 -5.14 -2.48
C PHE A 78 13.82 -6.43 -3.13
N VAL A 79 13.09 -6.97 -4.12
CA VAL A 79 13.52 -8.13 -4.92
C VAL A 79 14.80 -7.81 -5.69
N ALA A 80 14.87 -6.64 -6.33
CA ALA A 80 16.07 -6.21 -7.06
C ALA A 80 17.28 -6.07 -6.12
N LEU A 81 17.09 -5.58 -4.90
CA LEU A 81 18.15 -5.51 -3.90
C LEU A 81 18.60 -6.91 -3.47
N GLN A 82 17.68 -7.82 -3.20
CA GLN A 82 18.03 -9.21 -2.88
C GLN A 82 18.78 -9.90 -4.02
N ALA A 83 18.36 -9.71 -5.27
CA ALA A 83 19.05 -10.26 -6.44
C ALA A 83 20.49 -9.72 -6.54
N LYS A 84 20.70 -8.42 -6.32
CA LYS A 84 22.04 -7.81 -6.28
C LYS A 84 22.91 -8.35 -5.15
N LEU A 85 22.35 -8.57 -3.96
CA LEU A 85 23.07 -9.15 -2.82
C LEU A 85 23.46 -10.61 -3.06
N ARG A 86 22.59 -11.40 -3.72
CA ARG A 86 22.91 -12.78 -4.12
C ARG A 86 24.03 -12.80 -5.16
N ALA A 87 23.91 -11.99 -6.21
CA ALA A 87 24.92 -11.90 -7.26
C ALA A 87 26.30 -11.47 -6.72
N SER A 88 26.36 -10.54 -5.76
CA SER A 88 27.63 -10.13 -5.15
C SER A 88 28.22 -11.18 -4.21
N ALA A 89 27.38 -12.00 -3.56
CA ALA A 89 27.83 -13.13 -2.75
C ALA A 89 28.42 -14.26 -3.62
N GLU A 90 27.79 -14.56 -4.76
CA GLU A 90 28.27 -15.55 -5.74
C GLU A 90 29.62 -15.14 -6.36
N LEU A 91 29.77 -13.86 -6.73
CA LEU A 91 31.03 -13.31 -7.24
C LEU A 91 32.17 -13.43 -6.22
N ARG A 92 31.89 -13.21 -4.93
CA ARG A 92 32.88 -13.37 -3.85
C ARG A 92 33.28 -14.84 -3.67
N SER A 93 32.31 -15.75 -3.63
CA SER A 93 32.56 -17.18 -3.47
C SER A 93 33.37 -17.77 -4.64
N GLY A 94 33.08 -17.37 -5.89
CA GLY A 94 33.81 -17.84 -7.06
C GLY A 94 35.22 -17.23 -7.24
N ALA A 95 35.57 -16.19 -6.49
CA ALA A 95 36.95 -15.67 -6.42
C ALA A 95 37.80 -16.49 -5.43
N GLU A 96 37.19 -16.95 -4.34
CA GLU A 96 37.84 -17.78 -3.31
C GLU A 96 38.16 -19.19 -3.84
N SER A 97 37.31 -19.76 -4.70
CA SER A 97 37.52 -21.11 -5.26
C SER A 97 38.58 -21.22 -6.36
N ARG A 98 39.04 -20.09 -6.93
CA ARG A 98 40.03 -20.07 -8.03
C ARG A 98 41.49 -19.96 -7.59
N THR A 99 41.73 -19.93 -6.27
CA THR A 99 43.08 -19.75 -5.69
C THR A 99 43.66 -21.06 -5.12
N CYS A 100 43.00 -22.21 -5.33
CA CYS A 100 43.56 -23.55 -5.08
C CYS A 100 44.08 -24.17 -6.36
#